data_AF-A0A842VVH5-F1
#
_entry.id   AF-A0A842VVH5-F1
#
_cell.length_a   1.000
_cell.length_b   1.000
_cell.length_c   1.000
_cell.angle_alpha   90.00
_cell.angle_beta   90.00
_cell.angle_gamma   90.00
#
_symmetry.space_group_name_H-M   'P 1'
#
loop_
_entity.id
_entity.type
_entity.pdbx_description
1 polymer ?
#
loop_
_entity_poly.entity_id
_entity_poly.type
_entity_poly.pdbx_seq_one_letter_code
_entity_poly.pdbx_strand_id
1 'polypeptide(L)'
;MGFEQYMTDNWGETLANIYNAFLEWFVSLEVSAQIITGILIVLGLIAVGYIIYGTLWLSYQIVKASIIFSIIVTYLSIVLVILLIESVFAIFGLLEKEHLENQWAHISYHVKYIIAKTYPTKDGKLPEKPVAKVSQKPAKVEKPIHQHISAQDHVNNAPVIILKRKSQEAKTEDEDVRIQAEDVGQNDLVETPVEAQDDNGYGKKYFCPNCGMEFSMGMLNILKDRAYTFCEVCGEKFYQRDMAQV
;
A
#
# COMPACT_ATOMS: atom_id res chain seq x y z
N MET A 1 10.63 43.45 19.78
CA MET A 1 11.65 44.34 19.18
C MET A 1 12.92 43.50 19.00
N GLY A 2 13.47 43.20 17.83
CA GLY A 2 13.13 43.52 16.45
C GLY A 2 14.01 42.64 15.55
N PHE A 3 13.59 41.39 15.31
CA PHE A 3 14.25 40.50 14.34
C PHE A 3 13.64 40.63 12.94
N GLU A 4 12.36 41.00 12.86
CA GLU A 4 11.66 41.26 11.59
C GLU A 4 12.23 42.45 10.83
N GLN A 5 12.79 43.46 11.52
CA GLN A 5 13.33 44.67 10.90
C GLN A 5 14.72 44.47 10.25
N TYR A 6 15.37 43.32 10.46
CA TYR A 6 16.68 43.00 9.87
C TYR A 6 16.60 42.13 8.61
N MET A 7 15.45 41.54 8.31
CA MET A 7 15.30 40.60 7.19
C MET A 7 14.71 41.22 5.92
N THR A 8 14.00 42.36 6.02
CA THR A 8 13.15 42.83 4.91
C THR A 8 13.74 43.93 4.04
N ASP A 9 14.67 44.75 4.53
CA ASP A 9 14.76 46.10 3.95
C ASP A 9 15.88 46.34 2.92
N ASN A 10 16.78 45.40 2.61
CA ASN A 10 17.68 45.67 1.47
C ASN A 10 18.33 44.50 0.71
N TRP A 11 17.76 43.30 0.78
CA TRP A 11 18.30 42.16 0.04
C TRP A 11 18.19 42.33 -1.47
N GLY A 12 17.12 42.95 -1.96
CA GLY A 12 16.92 43.20 -3.39
C GLY A 12 18.00 44.09 -3.99
N GLU A 13 18.27 45.26 -3.39
CA GLU A 13 19.33 46.16 -3.86
C GLU A 13 20.71 45.53 -3.75
N THR A 14 20.98 44.81 -2.65
CA THR A 14 22.27 44.13 -2.44
C THR A 14 22.51 43.05 -3.51
N LEU A 15 21.51 42.21 -3.79
CA LEU A 15 21.60 41.18 -4.83
C LEU A 15 21.73 41.80 -6.23
N ALA A 16 21.00 42.88 -6.51
CA ALA A 16 21.12 43.59 -7.78
C ALA A 16 22.53 44.16 -7.98
N ASN A 17 23.11 44.77 -6.93
CA ASN A 17 24.47 45.30 -6.97
C ASN A 17 25.52 44.19 -7.16
N ILE A 18 25.40 43.06 -6.45
CA ILE A 18 26.29 41.90 -6.62
C ILE A 18 26.17 41.33 -8.03
N TYR A 19 24.95 41.22 -8.56
CA TYR A 19 24.69 40.70 -9.90
C TYR A 19 25.30 41.61 -10.98
N ASN A 20 25.11 42.91 -10.87
CA ASN A 20 25.69 43.88 -11.80
C ASN A 20 27.22 43.85 -11.77
N ALA A 21 27.83 43.81 -10.57
CA ALA A 21 29.28 43.68 -10.44
C ALA A 21 29.81 42.36 -11.03
N PHE A 22 29.07 41.25 -10.84
CA PHE A 22 29.39 39.97 -11.48
C PHE A 22 29.31 40.05 -13.02
N LEU A 23 28.27 40.70 -13.57
CA LEU A 23 28.13 40.88 -15.01
C LEU A 23 29.27 41.71 -15.59
N GLU A 24 29.63 42.83 -14.95
CA GLU A 24 30.76 43.66 -15.38
C GLU A 24 32.07 42.88 -15.38
N TRP A 25 32.34 42.13 -14.31
CA TRP A 25 33.51 41.25 -14.22
C TRP A 25 33.48 40.18 -15.33
N PHE A 26 32.35 39.51 -15.53
CA PHE A 26 32.22 38.45 -16.52
C PHE A 26 32.40 38.96 -17.96
N VAL A 27 31.81 40.11 -18.29
CA VAL A 27 31.95 40.76 -19.60
C VAL A 27 33.38 41.24 -19.85
N SER A 28 34.14 41.56 -18.80
CA SER A 28 35.55 41.97 -18.93
C SER A 28 36.51 40.85 -19.33
N LEU A 29 36.10 39.58 -19.23
CA LEU A 29 36.92 38.42 -19.62
C LEU A 29 37.02 38.26 -21.15
N GLU A 30 38.12 37.67 -21.63
CA GLU A 30 38.23 37.22 -23.02
C GLU A 30 37.17 36.15 -23.35
N VAL A 31 36.73 36.08 -24.62
CA VAL A 31 35.64 35.19 -25.06
C VAL A 31 35.89 33.72 -24.68
N SER A 32 37.12 33.23 -24.79
CA SER A 32 37.50 31.86 -24.39
C SER A 32 37.32 31.65 -22.88
N ALA A 33 37.75 32.62 -22.06
CA ALA A 33 37.62 32.58 -20.61
C ALA A 33 36.14 32.71 -20.16
N GLN A 34 35.32 33.49 -20.88
CA GLN A 34 33.88 33.58 -20.64
C GLN A 34 33.20 32.23 -20.82
N ILE A 35 33.51 31.50 -21.91
CA ILE A 35 32.93 30.17 -22.18
C ILE A 35 33.30 29.19 -21.07
N ILE A 36 34.59 29.11 -20.71
CA ILE A 36 35.06 28.19 -19.65
C ILE A 36 34.42 28.53 -18.31
N THR A 37 34.42 29.80 -17.94
CA THR A 37 33.82 30.28 -16.68
C THR A 37 32.32 29.99 -16.65
N GLY A 38 31.61 30.21 -17.76
CA GLY A 38 30.19 29.90 -17.89
C GLY A 38 29.89 28.41 -17.66
N ILE A 39 30.68 27.52 -18.29
CA ILE A 39 30.54 26.06 -18.09
C ILE A 39 30.80 25.68 -16.63
N LEU A 40 31.85 26.23 -16.01
CA LEU A 40 32.18 25.95 -14.60
C LEU A 40 31.07 26.42 -13.65
N ILE A 41 30.46 27.57 -13.90
CA ILE A 41 29.32 28.07 -13.11
C ILE A 41 28.14 27.12 -13.23
N VAL A 42 27.80 26.69 -14.45
CA VAL A 42 26.69 25.73 -14.68
C VAL A 42 26.95 24.40 -13.97
N LEU A 43 28.16 23.85 -14.09
CA LEU A 43 28.55 22.62 -13.38
C LEU A 43 28.53 22.80 -11.86
N GLY A 44 28.97 23.97 -11.37
CA GLY A 44 28.89 24.33 -9.96
C GLY A 44 27.46 24.37 -9.44
N LEU A 45 26.54 24.99 -10.18
CA LEU A 45 25.11 25.03 -9.83
C LEU A 45 24.48 23.63 -9.83
N ILE A 46 24.82 22.79 -10.80
CA ILE A 46 24.39 21.38 -10.83
C ILE A 46 24.91 20.63 -9.59
N ALA A 47 26.20 20.80 -9.25
CA ALA A 47 26.80 20.17 -8.08
C ALA A 47 26.13 20.63 -6.77
N VAL A 48 25.89 21.93 -6.61
CA VAL A 48 25.13 22.49 -5.47
C VAL A 48 23.73 21.91 -5.41
N GLY A 49 23.04 21.80 -6.55
CA GLY A 49 21.73 21.16 -6.65
C GLY A 49 21.73 19.71 -6.16
N TYR A 50 22.74 18.92 -6.54
CA TYR A 50 22.91 17.54 -6.06
C TYR A 50 23.20 17.47 -4.56
N ILE A 51 23.99 18.42 -4.02
CA ILE A 51 24.25 18.50 -2.57
C ILE A 51 22.95 18.79 -1.82
N ILE A 52 22.17 19.78 -2.27
CA ILE A 52 20.86 20.11 -1.66
C ILE A 52 19.90 18.93 -1.76
N TYR A 53 19.82 18.28 -2.92
CA TYR A 53 19.00 17.08 -3.09
C TYR A 53 19.43 15.95 -2.15
N GLY A 54 20.74 15.70 -2.05
CA GLY A 54 21.31 14.68 -1.16
C GLY A 54 21.04 14.96 0.31
N THR A 55 21.15 16.22 0.76
CA THR A 55 20.84 16.59 2.14
C THR A 55 19.36 16.46 2.45
N LEU A 56 18.47 16.93 1.56
CA LEU A 56 17.02 16.75 1.71
C LEU A 56 16.63 15.27 1.75
N TRP A 57 17.22 14.45 0.88
CA TRP A 57 17.00 13.01 0.86
C TRP A 57 17.47 12.35 2.17
N LEU A 58 18.65 12.73 2.68
CA LEU A 58 19.17 12.23 3.96
C LEU A 58 18.27 12.64 5.12
N SER A 59 17.85 13.91 5.19
CA SER A 59 16.93 14.41 6.20
C SER A 59 15.61 13.65 6.19
N TYR A 60 15.06 13.37 5.00
CA TYR A 60 13.86 12.53 4.85
C TYR A 60 14.06 11.13 5.45
N GLN A 61 15.20 10.48 5.18
CA GLN A 61 15.52 9.17 5.76
C GLN A 61 15.65 9.22 7.28
N ILE A 62 16.27 10.28 7.83
CA ILE A 62 16.42 10.46 9.28
C ILE A 62 15.05 10.63 9.94
N VAL A 63 14.16 11.45 9.37
CA VAL A 63 12.79 11.63 9.88
C VAL A 63 12.02 10.31 9.83
N LYS A 64 12.10 9.59 8.72
CA LYS A 64 11.47 8.26 8.58
C LYS A 64 11.98 7.28 9.63
N ALA A 65 13.29 7.19 9.83
CA ALA A 65 13.90 6.34 10.83
C ALA A 65 13.52 6.75 12.27
N SER A 66 13.46 8.05 12.55
CA SER A 66 13.07 8.59 13.86
C SER A 66 11.62 8.23 14.23
N ILE A 67 10.67 8.36 13.29
CA ILE A 67 9.28 7.96 13.51
C ILE A 67 9.18 6.47 13.85
N ILE A 68 9.91 5.62 13.13
CA ILE A 68 9.86 4.17 13.33
C ILE A 68 10.52 3.78 14.64
N PHE A 69 11.66 4.38 14.97
CA PHE A 69 12.30 4.21 16.26
C PHE A 69 11.36 4.61 17.41
N SER A 70 10.66 5.74 17.27
CA SER A 70 9.66 6.17 18.26
C SER A 70 8.54 5.15 18.44
N ILE A 71 7.97 4.62 17.35
CA ILE A 71 6.93 3.58 17.40
C ILE A 71 7.45 2.33 18.13
N ILE A 72 8.68 1.90 17.83
CA ILE A 72 9.29 0.72 18.46
C ILE A 72 9.50 0.96 19.96
N VAL A 73 10.04 2.11 20.35
CA VAL A 73 10.26 2.45 21.76
C VAL A 73 8.94 2.52 22.53
N THR A 74 7.91 3.18 21.98
CA THR A 74 6.58 3.24 22.58
C THR A 74 5.95 1.84 22.71
N TYR A 75 6.13 0.99 21.71
CA TYR A 75 5.63 -0.37 21.78
C TYR A 75 6.35 -1.21 22.85
N LEU A 76 7.68 -1.13 22.90
CA LEU A 76 8.48 -1.82 23.92
C LEU A 76 8.18 -1.33 25.33
N SER A 77 7.90 -0.04 25.53
CA SER A 77 7.51 0.49 26.83
C SER A 77 6.14 -0.05 27.27
N ILE A 78 5.17 -0.18 26.35
CA ILE A 78 3.87 -0.82 26.65
C ILE A 78 4.07 -2.28 27.05
N VAL A 79 4.88 -3.04 26.30
CA VAL A 79 5.18 -4.45 26.63
C VAL A 79 5.85 -4.56 28.00
N LEU A 80 6.80 -3.67 28.31
CA LEU A 80 7.47 -3.63 29.62
C LEU A 80 6.46 -3.40 30.75
N VAL A 81 5.52 -2.47 30.58
CA VAL A 81 4.46 -2.20 31.56
C VAL A 81 3.58 -3.43 31.76
N ILE A 82 3.18 -4.13 30.69
CA ILE A 82 2.40 -5.36 30.77
C ILE A 82 3.17 -6.44 31.54
N LEU A 83 4.46 -6.64 31.23
CA LEU A 83 5.30 -7.62 31.93
C LEU A 83 5.47 -7.28 33.41
N LEU A 84 5.59 -5.99 33.77
CA LEU A 84 5.63 -5.57 35.17
C LEU A 84 4.31 -5.91 35.87
N ILE A 85 3.16 -5.64 35.24
CA ILE A 85 1.85 -6.01 35.79
C ILE A 85 1.75 -7.52 35.98
N GLU A 86 2.11 -8.33 34.97
CA GLU A 86 2.09 -9.79 35.06
C GLU A 86 3.05 -10.32 36.15
N SER A 87 4.21 -9.69 36.33
CA SER A 87 5.15 -10.07 37.39
C SER A 87 4.55 -9.86 38.78
N VAL A 88 3.76 -8.80 38.97
CA VAL A 88 3.03 -8.55 40.21
C VAL A 88 1.97 -9.64 40.41
N PHE A 89 1.17 -9.96 39.38
CA PHE A 89 0.17 -11.03 39.46
C PHE A 89 0.78 -12.42 39.72
N ALA A 90 1.96 -12.71 39.18
CA ALA A 90 2.67 -13.96 39.42
C ALA A 90 3.11 -14.11 40.88
N ILE A 91 3.55 -13.02 41.53
CA ILE A 91 3.86 -13.00 42.97
C ILE A 91 2.62 -13.37 43.81
N PHE A 92 1.42 -12.99 43.34
CA PHE A 92 0.15 -13.37 43.97
C PHE A 92 -0.33 -14.79 43.61
N GLY A 93 0.41 -15.56 42.79
CA GLY A 93 0.09 -16.95 42.46
C GLY A 93 -1.09 -17.13 41.49
N LEU A 94 -1.45 -16.08 40.74
CA LEU A 94 -2.65 -16.06 39.89
C LEU A 94 -2.41 -16.35 38.39
N LEU A 95 -1.16 -16.56 37.94
CA LEU A 95 -0.85 -16.68 36.51
C LEU A 95 -0.14 -17.98 36.13
N GLU A 96 -0.62 -18.61 35.05
CA GLU A 96 -0.08 -19.84 34.45
C GLU A 96 0.96 -19.51 33.37
N LYS A 97 2.12 -20.20 33.40
CA LYS A 97 3.32 -19.87 32.59
C LYS A 97 3.12 -20.02 31.06
N GLU A 98 2.16 -20.83 30.61
CA GLU A 98 1.89 -21.06 29.17
C GLU A 98 1.37 -19.82 28.43
N HIS A 99 0.74 -18.87 29.12
CA HIS A 99 0.17 -17.69 28.47
C HIS A 99 1.24 -16.75 27.88
N LEU A 100 2.39 -16.65 28.55
CA LEU A 100 3.50 -15.76 28.21
C LEU A 100 4.18 -16.12 26.89
N GLU A 101 4.41 -17.41 26.61
CA GLU A 101 5.07 -17.83 25.37
C GLU A 101 4.22 -17.52 24.13
N ASN A 102 2.90 -17.70 24.22
CA ASN A 102 1.98 -17.36 23.13
C ASN A 102 1.90 -15.84 22.89
N GLN A 103 1.91 -15.04 23.96
CA GLN A 103 1.94 -13.57 23.87
C GLN A 103 3.21 -13.10 23.13
N TRP A 104 4.38 -13.66 23.48
CA TRP A 104 5.66 -13.32 22.83
C TRP A 104 5.69 -13.62 21.32
N ALA A 105 5.13 -14.75 20.90
CA ALA A 105 5.04 -15.09 19.47
C ALA A 105 4.19 -14.07 18.69
N HIS A 106 3.06 -13.64 19.27
CA HIS A 106 2.20 -12.61 18.70
C HIS A 106 2.90 -11.25 18.61
N ILE A 107 3.57 -10.85 19.70
CA ILE A 107 4.34 -9.59 19.78
C ILE A 107 5.43 -9.56 18.69
N SER A 108 6.23 -10.62 18.60
CA SER A 108 7.30 -10.73 17.59
C SER A 108 6.76 -10.62 16.16
N TYR A 109 5.60 -11.23 15.89
CA TYR A 109 4.94 -11.15 14.59
C TYR A 109 4.49 -9.73 14.26
N HIS A 110 3.83 -9.02 15.18
CA HIS A 110 3.37 -7.66 14.95
C HIS A 110 4.53 -6.69 14.69
N VAL A 111 5.63 -6.81 15.44
CA VAL A 111 6.83 -6.00 15.21
C VAL A 111 7.41 -6.26 13.82
N LYS A 112 7.58 -7.53 13.43
CA LYS A 112 8.06 -7.90 12.09
C LYS A 112 7.15 -7.37 10.98
N TYR A 113 5.84 -7.45 11.17
CA TYR A 113 4.86 -6.97 10.22
C TYR A 113 4.91 -5.45 10.05
N ILE A 114 5.00 -4.69 11.15
CA ILE A 114 5.13 -3.22 11.10
C ILE A 114 6.42 -2.84 10.37
N ILE A 115 7.55 -3.50 10.68
CA ILE A 115 8.82 -3.24 10.01
C ILE A 115 8.72 -3.53 8.50
N ALA A 116 8.19 -4.70 8.12
CA ALA A 116 8.05 -5.10 6.72
C ALA A 116 7.13 -4.16 5.91
N LYS A 117 6.06 -3.65 6.54
CA LYS A 117 5.14 -2.71 5.90
C LYS A 117 5.77 -1.32 5.70
N THR A 118 6.63 -0.90 6.63
CA THR A 118 7.23 0.45 6.58
C THR A 118 8.51 0.50 5.73
N TYR A 119 9.19 -0.64 5.64
CA TYR A 119 10.36 -0.88 4.80
C TYR A 119 10.12 -2.09 3.90
N PRO A 120 9.39 -1.92 2.79
CA PRO A 120 9.19 -3.01 1.85
C PRO A 120 10.56 -3.49 1.35
N THR A 121 10.88 -4.74 1.64
CA THR A 121 12.03 -5.42 1.05
C THR A 121 11.78 -5.57 -0.46
N LYS A 122 12.84 -5.58 -1.27
CA LYS A 122 12.73 -5.73 -2.74
C LYS A 122 11.96 -7.00 -3.14
N ASP A 123 11.95 -8.01 -2.27
CA ASP A 123 11.30 -9.28 -2.50
C ASP A 123 9.78 -9.24 -2.29
N GLY A 124 9.23 -8.17 -1.69
CA GLY A 124 7.80 -7.98 -1.46
C GLY A 124 7.13 -9.03 -0.56
N LYS A 125 7.88 -10.00 -0.03
CA LYS A 125 7.34 -11.08 0.80
C LYS A 125 7.06 -10.56 2.20
N LEU A 126 5.78 -10.46 2.53
CA LEU A 126 5.33 -10.24 3.91
C LEU A 126 5.68 -11.47 4.77
N PRO A 127 6.01 -11.27 6.06
CA PRO A 127 6.21 -12.39 6.96
C PRO A 127 4.93 -13.23 7.03
N GLU A 128 5.05 -14.52 6.74
CA GLU A 128 3.93 -15.46 6.86
C GLU A 128 3.41 -15.42 8.30
N LYS A 129 2.09 -15.32 8.43
CA LYS A 129 1.42 -15.36 9.73
C LYS A 129 1.78 -16.69 10.38
N PRO A 130 2.31 -16.72 11.61
CA PRO A 130 2.58 -17.98 12.28
C PRO A 130 1.26 -18.74 12.34
N VAL A 131 1.17 -19.83 11.59
CA VAL A 131 0.06 -20.76 11.70
C VAL A 131 0.16 -21.29 13.10
N ALA A 132 -0.75 -20.85 13.97
CA ALA A 132 -0.82 -21.34 15.33
C ALA A 132 -0.80 -22.86 15.22
N LYS A 133 0.26 -23.50 15.74
CA LYS A 133 0.26 -24.94 15.91
C LYS A 133 -0.91 -25.17 16.84
N VAL A 134 -2.05 -25.55 16.27
CA VAL A 134 -3.22 -25.96 17.04
C VAL A 134 -2.66 -27.08 17.88
N SER A 135 -2.39 -26.78 19.14
CA SER A 135 -2.05 -27.78 20.13
C SER A 135 -3.33 -28.57 20.28
N GLN A 136 -3.54 -29.50 19.34
CA GLN A 136 -4.50 -30.57 19.46
C GLN A 136 -3.96 -31.38 20.62
N LYS A 137 -4.28 -30.93 21.84
CA LYS A 137 -4.24 -31.77 23.03
C LYS A 137 -4.94 -33.05 22.58
N PRO A 138 -4.23 -34.17 22.50
CA PRO A 138 -4.77 -35.38 21.88
C PRO A 138 -6.09 -35.64 22.61
N ALA A 139 -7.19 -35.46 21.88
CA ALA A 139 -8.50 -35.74 22.41
C ALA A 139 -8.40 -37.19 22.88
N LYS A 140 -8.48 -37.37 24.20
CA LYS A 140 -8.45 -38.69 24.82
C LYS A 140 -9.50 -39.49 24.06
N VAL A 141 -9.03 -40.46 23.26
CA VAL A 141 -9.87 -41.29 22.40
C VAL A 141 -10.78 -42.06 23.35
N GLU A 142 -11.94 -41.49 23.64
CA GLU A 142 -13.01 -42.16 24.32
C GLU A 142 -13.50 -43.20 23.32
N LYS A 143 -13.31 -44.47 23.68
CA LYS A 143 -13.60 -45.61 22.81
C LYS A 143 -15.00 -45.43 22.20
N PRO A 144 -15.12 -45.50 20.86
CA PRO A 144 -16.43 -45.43 20.23
C PRO A 144 -17.28 -46.58 20.77
N ILE A 145 -18.35 -46.24 21.50
CA ILE A 145 -19.44 -47.16 21.77
C ILE A 145 -20.08 -47.42 20.40
N HIS A 146 -19.89 -48.63 19.88
CA HIS A 146 -20.54 -49.09 18.66
C HIS A 146 -22.06 -49.00 18.84
N GLN A 147 -22.68 -47.95 18.29
CA GLN A 147 -24.10 -47.97 18.01
C GLN A 147 -24.30 -48.66 16.65
N HIS A 148 -24.88 -49.85 16.73
CA HIS A 148 -25.46 -50.58 15.60
C HIS A 148 -26.54 -49.69 14.97
N ILE A 149 -26.23 -49.03 13.84
CA ILE A 149 -27.24 -48.39 12.99
C ILE A 149 -27.48 -49.33 11.82
N SER A 150 -28.72 -49.82 11.78
CA SER A 150 -29.28 -50.68 10.75
C SER A 150 -29.31 -49.95 9.40
N ALA A 151 -28.90 -50.67 8.35
CA ALA A 151 -28.95 -50.23 6.97
C ALA A 151 -30.40 -50.12 6.48
N GLN A 152 -30.76 -48.97 5.90
CA GLN A 152 -31.71 -48.81 4.78
C GLN A 152 -31.79 -47.32 4.43
N ASP A 153 -31.20 -46.91 3.31
CA ASP A 153 -31.99 -46.59 2.12
C ASP A 153 -31.11 -46.03 0.99
N HIS A 154 -31.32 -46.63 -0.18
CA HIS A 154 -30.78 -46.25 -1.47
C HIS A 154 -31.36 -44.90 -1.90
N VAL A 155 -30.53 -43.88 -2.11
CA VAL A 155 -30.87 -42.72 -2.95
C VAL A 155 -29.80 -42.54 -4.02
N ASN A 156 -30.19 -42.91 -5.23
CA ASN A 156 -29.45 -42.67 -6.47
C ASN A 156 -29.40 -41.17 -6.76
N ASN A 157 -28.21 -40.57 -6.69
CA ASN A 157 -27.96 -39.27 -7.32
C ASN A 157 -26.88 -39.44 -8.39
N ALA A 158 -27.27 -39.10 -9.63
CA ALA A 158 -26.45 -39.22 -10.83
C ALA A 158 -25.29 -38.19 -10.83
N PRO A 159 -24.14 -38.52 -11.43
CA PRO A 159 -22.99 -37.63 -11.48
C PRO A 159 -23.22 -36.47 -12.47
N VAL A 160 -23.15 -35.23 -11.97
CA VAL A 160 -23.13 -34.02 -12.78
C VAL A 160 -21.74 -33.84 -13.40
N ILE A 161 -21.65 -34.05 -14.71
CA ILE A 161 -20.41 -33.82 -15.49
C ILE A 161 -20.38 -32.34 -15.90
N ILE A 162 -19.50 -31.56 -15.27
CA ILE A 162 -19.23 -30.16 -15.67
C ILE A 162 -18.26 -30.17 -16.85
N LEU A 163 -18.77 -29.92 -18.05
CA LEU A 163 -17.97 -29.78 -19.27
C LEU A 163 -17.26 -28.42 -19.27
N LYS A 164 -15.92 -28.47 -19.14
CA LYS A 164 -15.01 -27.32 -19.23
C LYS A 164 -14.93 -26.85 -20.68
N ARG A 165 -15.67 -25.78 -21.03
CA ARG A 165 -15.61 -25.14 -22.36
C ARG A 165 -14.26 -24.44 -22.50
N LYS A 166 -13.41 -24.91 -23.44
CA LYS A 166 -12.19 -24.22 -23.85
C LYS A 166 -12.57 -22.93 -24.57
N SER A 167 -12.19 -21.78 -24.00
CA SER A 167 -12.23 -20.48 -24.65
C SER A 167 -11.19 -20.47 -25.77
N GLN A 168 -11.60 -20.16 -26.99
CA GLN A 168 -10.72 -19.97 -28.13
C GLN A 168 -10.05 -18.61 -28.02
N GLU A 169 -8.72 -18.58 -28.07
CA GLU A 169 -7.92 -17.36 -28.19
C GLU A 169 -8.22 -16.70 -29.54
N ALA A 170 -8.87 -15.53 -29.50
CA ALA A 170 -8.95 -14.63 -30.63
C ALA A 170 -7.64 -13.81 -30.70
N LYS A 171 -6.87 -14.07 -31.75
CA LYS A 171 -5.75 -13.25 -32.20
C LYS A 171 -6.31 -11.90 -32.65
N THR A 172 -5.92 -10.82 -31.99
CA THR A 172 -6.10 -9.46 -32.53
C THR A 172 -4.75 -8.94 -32.94
N GLU A 173 -4.64 -8.66 -34.24
CA GLU A 173 -3.48 -8.09 -34.91
C GLU A 173 -3.22 -6.66 -34.43
N ASP A 174 -1.94 -6.31 -34.42
CA ASP A 174 -1.40 -4.98 -34.15
C ASP A 174 -1.99 -3.94 -35.10
N GLU A 175 -2.58 -2.87 -34.56
CA GLU A 175 -2.80 -1.63 -35.31
C GLU A 175 -2.21 -0.44 -34.55
N ASP A 176 -1.15 0.07 -35.17
CA ASP A 176 -0.28 1.17 -34.78
C ASP A 176 -0.98 2.49 -35.16
N VAL A 177 -1.60 3.18 -34.20
CA VAL A 177 -2.19 4.51 -34.44
C VAL A 177 -1.63 5.55 -33.48
N ARG A 178 -0.66 6.27 -34.02
CA ARG A 178 -0.08 7.53 -33.57
C ARG A 178 -1.04 8.68 -33.90
N ILE A 179 -1.70 9.32 -32.92
CA ILE A 179 -2.24 10.68 -33.10
C ILE A 179 -1.97 11.56 -31.87
N GLN A 180 -1.70 12.80 -32.24
CA GLN A 180 -1.17 13.98 -31.56
C GLN A 180 -2.01 14.52 -30.40
N ALA A 181 -1.33 15.33 -29.59
CA ALA A 181 -1.90 16.20 -28.59
C ALA A 181 -2.77 17.30 -29.21
N GLU A 182 -3.93 17.54 -28.62
CA GLU A 182 -4.62 18.83 -28.67
C GLU A 182 -5.21 19.16 -27.29
N ASP A 183 -5.30 20.46 -27.11
CA ASP A 183 -5.46 21.25 -25.90
C ASP A 183 -6.95 21.58 -25.66
N VAL A 184 -7.25 22.07 -24.44
CA VAL A 184 -8.48 22.78 -24.05
C VAL A 184 -9.79 21.97 -23.90
N GLY A 185 -10.50 22.18 -22.79
CA GLY A 185 -11.96 21.93 -22.79
C GLY A 185 -12.61 21.62 -21.45
N GLN A 186 -12.74 22.63 -20.60
CA GLN A 186 -13.67 22.70 -19.48
C GLN A 186 -15.10 22.36 -19.93
N ASN A 187 -15.79 21.42 -19.27
CA ASN A 187 -17.25 21.23 -19.34
C ASN A 187 -17.78 20.49 -18.10
N ASP A 188 -18.51 21.27 -17.30
CA ASP A 188 -19.84 21.02 -16.73
C ASP A 188 -20.24 19.66 -16.17
N LEU A 189 -20.69 19.75 -14.91
CA LEU A 189 -21.56 18.79 -14.23
C LEU A 189 -22.74 18.38 -15.13
N VAL A 190 -22.73 17.14 -15.57
CA VAL A 190 -23.93 16.43 -16.01
C VAL A 190 -24.37 15.55 -14.85
N GLU A 191 -25.34 16.04 -14.09
CA GLU A 191 -26.14 15.22 -13.18
C GLU A 191 -26.92 14.21 -14.02
N THR A 192 -26.50 12.94 -13.97
CA THR A 192 -27.28 11.84 -14.53
C THR A 192 -28.51 11.56 -13.66
N PRO A 193 -29.64 11.14 -14.27
CA PRO A 193 -30.91 11.02 -13.58
C PRO A 193 -30.90 9.86 -12.59
N VAL A 194 -31.54 10.11 -11.44
CA VAL A 194 -31.88 9.14 -10.41
C VAL A 194 -32.65 7.98 -11.06
N GLU A 195 -31.98 6.84 -11.25
CA GLU A 195 -32.62 5.60 -11.63
C GLU A 195 -33.54 5.13 -10.51
N ALA A 196 -34.77 4.78 -10.91
CA ALA A 196 -35.84 4.32 -10.06
C ALA A 196 -35.42 3.11 -9.20
N GLN A 197 -35.71 3.19 -7.91
CA GLN A 197 -35.68 2.05 -7.00
C GLN A 197 -36.67 0.99 -7.48
N ASP A 198 -36.15 -0.08 -8.08
CA ASP A 198 -36.85 -1.35 -8.22
C ASP A 198 -36.68 -2.12 -6.91
N ASP A 199 -37.74 -2.17 -6.11
CA ASP A 199 -37.80 -2.67 -4.73
C ASP A 199 -38.05 -4.20 -4.65
N ASN A 200 -37.56 -4.94 -5.65
CA ASN A 200 -37.51 -6.40 -5.62
C ASN A 200 -36.09 -6.83 -5.23
N GLY A 201 -35.91 -7.15 -3.94
CA GLY A 201 -34.65 -7.42 -3.24
C GLY A 201 -33.77 -8.59 -3.71
N TYR A 202 -33.61 -8.77 -5.01
CA TYR A 202 -32.59 -9.62 -5.63
C TYR A 202 -31.49 -8.72 -6.18
N GLY A 203 -30.56 -8.32 -5.29
CA GLY A 203 -29.43 -7.49 -5.67
C GLY A 203 -28.63 -8.13 -6.82
N LYS A 204 -28.39 -7.36 -7.89
CA LYS A 204 -27.54 -7.79 -9.00
C LYS A 204 -26.19 -8.27 -8.46
N LYS A 205 -25.84 -9.51 -8.78
CA LYS A 205 -24.57 -10.13 -8.40
C LYS A 205 -23.53 -9.83 -9.47
N TYR A 206 -22.33 -9.44 -9.06
CA TYR A 206 -21.23 -9.18 -9.97
C TYR A 206 -20.18 -10.28 -9.82
N PHE A 207 -19.72 -10.80 -10.96
CA PHE A 207 -18.75 -11.91 -11.01
C PHE A 207 -17.48 -11.47 -11.74
N CYS A 208 -16.34 -12.02 -11.32
CA CYS A 208 -15.09 -11.81 -12.03
C CYS A 208 -15.10 -12.55 -13.38
N PRO A 209 -14.78 -11.88 -14.51
CA PRO A 209 -14.82 -12.53 -15.83
C PRO A 209 -13.79 -13.66 -15.99
N ASN A 210 -12.66 -13.58 -15.27
CA ASN A 210 -11.58 -14.56 -15.42
C ASN A 210 -11.73 -15.76 -14.48
N CYS A 211 -12.17 -15.57 -13.24
CA CYS A 211 -12.30 -16.67 -12.26
C CYS A 211 -13.74 -17.08 -11.94
N GLY A 212 -14.75 -16.30 -12.34
CA GLY A 212 -16.17 -16.60 -12.12
C GLY A 212 -16.65 -16.43 -10.68
N MET A 213 -15.80 -15.95 -9.76
CA MET A 213 -16.15 -15.78 -8.35
C MET A 213 -16.96 -14.49 -8.13
N GLU A 214 -17.93 -14.56 -7.21
CA GLU A 214 -18.76 -13.43 -6.81
C GLU A 214 -17.94 -12.41 -5.99
N PHE A 215 -18.14 -11.12 -6.26
CA PHE A 215 -17.44 -10.07 -5.52
C PHE A 215 -17.98 -9.89 -4.10
N SER A 216 -17.07 -9.62 -3.16
CA SER A 216 -17.44 -9.21 -1.81
C SER A 216 -18.15 -7.85 -1.82
N MET A 217 -19.02 -7.60 -0.83
CA MET A 217 -19.74 -6.33 -0.73
C MET A 217 -18.79 -5.12 -0.59
N GLY A 218 -17.61 -5.33 0.01
CA GLY A 218 -16.57 -4.30 0.09
C GLY A 218 -16.03 -3.92 -1.28
N MET A 219 -15.80 -4.90 -2.15
CA MET A 219 -15.32 -4.66 -3.51
C MET A 219 -16.37 -3.94 -4.37
N LEU A 220 -17.65 -4.25 -4.17
CA LEU A 220 -18.75 -3.56 -4.84
C LEU A 220 -18.78 -2.06 -4.52
N ASN A 221 -18.43 -1.67 -3.29
CA ASN A 221 -18.32 -0.26 -2.93
C ASN A 221 -17.10 0.39 -3.61
N ILE A 222 -15.95 -0.29 -3.67
CA ILE A 222 -14.76 0.22 -4.35
C ILE A 222 -15.01 0.42 -5.85
N LEU A 223 -15.80 -0.46 -6.46
CA LEU A 223 -16.20 -0.39 -7.86
C LEU A 223 -17.10 0.78 -8.20
N LYS A 224 -17.91 1.27 -7.24
CA LYS A 224 -18.71 2.48 -7.46
C LYS A 224 -17.83 3.73 -7.57
N ASP A 225 -16.73 3.76 -6.82
CA ASP A 225 -15.88 4.94 -6.69
C ASP A 225 -14.69 4.95 -7.67
N ARG A 226 -14.38 3.82 -8.32
CA ARG A 226 -13.18 3.68 -9.16
C ARG A 226 -13.48 3.04 -10.51
N ALA A 227 -12.81 3.54 -11.55
CA ALA A 227 -12.91 3.01 -12.91
C ALA A 227 -12.37 1.57 -13.07
N TYR A 228 -11.58 1.07 -12.12
CA TYR A 228 -11.00 -0.27 -12.13
C TYR A 228 -10.89 -0.85 -10.71
N THR A 229 -10.87 -2.18 -10.62
CA THR A 229 -10.53 -2.92 -9.39
C THR A 229 -9.70 -4.17 -9.71
N PHE A 230 -9.22 -4.85 -8.67
CA PHE A 230 -8.47 -6.10 -8.77
C PHE A 230 -9.28 -7.26 -8.18
N CYS A 231 -9.15 -8.46 -8.74
CA CYS A 231 -9.85 -9.63 -8.22
C CYS A 231 -9.18 -10.12 -6.93
N GLU A 232 -9.96 -10.34 -5.86
CA GLU A 232 -9.46 -10.89 -4.58
C GLU A 232 -8.89 -12.32 -4.74
N VAL A 233 -9.35 -13.06 -5.75
CA VAL A 233 -8.99 -14.47 -5.96
C VAL A 233 -7.86 -14.62 -6.98
N CYS A 234 -7.97 -14.00 -8.16
CA CYS A 234 -6.94 -14.13 -9.20
C CYS A 234 -5.95 -12.96 -9.27
N GLY A 235 -6.21 -11.84 -8.60
CA GLY A 235 -5.32 -10.68 -8.59
C GLY A 235 -5.30 -9.83 -9.87
N GLU A 236 -6.05 -10.22 -10.91
CA GLU A 236 -6.07 -9.47 -12.17
C GLU A 236 -6.88 -8.18 -12.07
N LYS A 237 -6.41 -7.17 -12.81
CA LYS A 237 -7.05 -5.87 -12.96
C LYS A 237 -8.13 -5.95 -14.03
N PHE A 238 -9.32 -5.43 -13.76
CA PHE A 238 -10.39 -5.31 -14.75
C PHE A 238 -11.11 -3.96 -14.61
N TYR A 239 -11.74 -3.54 -15.70
CA TYR A 239 -12.45 -2.27 -15.78
C TYR A 239 -13.95 -2.49 -15.63
N GLN A 240 -14.65 -1.49 -15.09
CA GLN A 240 -16.09 -1.58 -14.85
C GLN A 240 -16.91 -1.89 -16.12
N ARG A 241 -16.41 -1.48 -17.29
CA ARG A 241 -17.05 -1.73 -18.59
C ARG A 241 -17.06 -3.20 -19.00
N ASP A 242 -16.16 -4.00 -18.44
CA ASP A 242 -16.00 -5.42 -18.79
C ASP A 242 -16.89 -6.33 -17.93
N MET A 243 -17.73 -5.75 -17.06
CA MET A 243 -18.62 -6.51 -16.18
C MET A 243 -19.86 -6.98 -16.94
N ALA A 244 -19.93 -8.28 -17.16
CA ALA A 244 -21.18 -8.92 -17.54
C ALA A 244 -22.18 -8.84 -16.36
N GLN A 245 -23.28 -8.12 -16.56
CA GLN A 245 -24.45 -8.22 -15.67
C GLN A 245 -25.18 -9.51 -16.05
N VAL A 246 -25.27 -10.45 -15.12
CA VAL A 246 -26.02 -11.71 -15.26
C VAL A 246 -27.30 -11.61 -14.47
#